data_AF-A0AA51CGS0-F1
#
_entry.id   AF-A0AA51CGS0-F1
#
_cell.length_a   1.000
_cell.length_b   1.000
_cell.length_c   1.000
_cell.angle_alpha   90.00
_cell.angle_beta   90.00
_cell.angle_gamma   90.00
#
_symmetry.space_group_name_H-M   'P 1'
#
loop_
_entity.id
_entity.type
_entity.pdbx_description
1 polymer ?
#
loop_
_entity_poly.entity_id
_entity_poly.type
_entity_poly.pdbx_seq_one_letter_code
_entity_poly.pdbx_strand_id
1 'polypeptide(L)'
;MLQGQYRFGNDTLLNSSNMDSSSNHIIQHENAHKVTTSMSSLGFFIIMLEKISLIDDSKKWLMDELITSFNKAQEISATLIEYLWILENNDEDYFNQKVQELKSNKKYYKYLCDGKKLINKQLSKSNVKEIAEKVFYATTISFDIDINQLKLWEFLSSKDWQRFISHGDNSKIFLPNNRFKIIMKHIFQESEADLVESIYDATFKEENPTKMCRETIMKLFSNSSVLNIIQDRIDALKFNNYIEVNSKLNCALLEVFPFKDTNEKLQTEYIELTDILKKLTASPNQHLHFNNLLGGLEFISLLYIYDRGTSKQFISQYDISSLMLILSKVNNTIVFHQFKLFSRIKNLIENELQHKMIYIVMEQSLLSSWQNISEYFQNQKFCLIEMEGYSSLVFCRNNITLVQICSTGLTPEMCEDIFKSSGIKFDVSLLKESSQKDIVKLISQDCYNMCSIAIANKEYGFK
;
A
#
# COMPACT_ATOMS: atom_id res chain seq x y z
N MET A 1 22.01 -1.69 -2.39
CA MET A 1 20.84 -1.13 -3.09
C MET A 1 19.62 -1.80 -2.47
N LEU A 2 18.65 -1.06 -1.90
CA LEU A 2 17.47 -1.66 -1.26
C LEU A 2 16.53 -2.19 -2.36
N GLN A 3 16.33 -3.51 -2.41
CA GLN A 3 15.52 -4.19 -3.43
C GLN A 3 14.00 -4.14 -3.13
N GLY A 4 13.61 -3.90 -1.86
CA GLY A 4 12.23 -3.71 -1.41
C GLY A 4 12.13 -2.69 -0.26
N GLN A 5 11.00 -1.98 -0.17
CA GLN A 5 10.62 -1.15 0.98
C GLN A 5 9.10 -1.21 1.21
N TYR A 6 8.67 -1.80 2.32
CA TYR A 6 7.33 -1.60 2.86
C TYR A 6 7.21 -0.25 3.60
N ARG A 7 6.10 0.45 3.41
CA ARG A 7 5.68 1.60 4.23
C ARG A 7 4.24 1.41 4.65
N PHE A 8 3.93 1.64 5.93
CA PHE A 8 2.57 1.48 6.47
C PHE A 8 1.48 2.18 5.63
N GLY A 9 1.79 3.36 5.08
CA GLY A 9 0.85 4.16 4.30
C GLY A 9 0.84 3.94 2.78
N ASN A 10 1.82 3.21 2.21
CA ASN A 10 1.98 2.96 0.77
C ASN A 10 2.28 1.48 0.53
N ASP A 11 1.64 0.87 -0.46
CA ASP A 11 1.93 -0.50 -0.86
C ASP A 11 3.43 -0.79 -1.06
N THR A 12 3.79 -2.07 -1.05
CA THR A 12 5.17 -2.53 -1.19
C THR A 12 5.88 -1.96 -2.42
N LEU A 13 6.88 -1.12 -2.21
CA LEU A 13 7.76 -0.68 -3.30
C LEU A 13 8.79 -1.76 -3.60
N LEU A 14 8.64 -2.43 -4.72
CA LEU A 14 9.63 -3.36 -5.28
C LEU A 14 10.28 -2.72 -6.50
N ASN A 15 11.60 -2.80 -6.61
CA ASN A 15 12.30 -2.30 -7.80
C ASN A 15 12.22 -3.34 -8.92
N SER A 16 11.27 -3.19 -9.83
CA SER A 16 11.04 -4.13 -10.93
C SER A 16 12.19 -4.21 -11.95
N SER A 17 13.06 -3.19 -12.02
CA SER A 17 14.17 -3.16 -13.00
C SER A 17 15.27 -4.21 -12.74
N ASN A 18 15.29 -4.85 -11.56
CA ASN A 18 16.27 -5.86 -11.16
C ASN A 18 15.63 -7.18 -10.66
N MET A 19 14.33 -7.38 -10.87
CA MET A 19 13.64 -8.58 -10.39
C MET A 19 13.65 -9.70 -11.43
N ASP A 20 14.64 -10.59 -11.33
CA ASP A 20 14.55 -11.93 -11.92
C ASP A 20 13.69 -12.85 -11.03
N SER A 21 13.23 -13.99 -11.55
CA SER A 21 12.48 -15.02 -10.80
C SER A 21 13.18 -15.49 -9.50
N SER A 22 14.50 -15.27 -9.40
CA SER A 22 15.32 -15.49 -8.21
C SER A 22 15.03 -14.52 -7.05
N SER A 23 14.28 -13.44 -7.28
CA SER A 23 13.93 -12.39 -6.29
C SER A 23 12.56 -12.57 -5.64
N ASN A 24 11.83 -13.64 -5.96
CA ASN A 24 10.50 -13.93 -5.40
C ASN A 24 10.49 -14.01 -3.87
N HIS A 25 11.61 -14.37 -3.24
CA HIS A 25 11.74 -14.42 -1.78
C HIS A 25 11.61 -13.04 -1.13
N ILE A 26 12.08 -11.96 -1.79
CA ILE A 26 11.96 -10.57 -1.31
C ILE A 26 10.48 -10.18 -1.25
N ILE A 27 9.69 -10.67 -2.20
CA ILE A 27 8.26 -10.37 -2.27
C ILE A 27 7.51 -11.03 -1.12
N GLN A 28 7.92 -12.24 -0.73
CA GLN A 28 7.39 -12.91 0.46
C GLN A 28 7.72 -12.16 1.74
N HIS A 29 8.93 -11.59 1.83
CA HIS A 29 9.33 -10.73 2.95
C HIS A 29 8.39 -9.52 3.08
N GLU A 30 8.22 -8.78 1.99
CA GLU A 30 7.38 -7.58 2.01
C GLU A 30 5.88 -7.89 2.15
N ASN A 31 5.44 -9.04 1.63
CA ASN A 31 4.07 -9.51 1.83
C ASN A 31 3.82 -9.82 3.31
N ALA A 32 4.79 -10.42 4.02
CA ALA A 32 4.67 -10.63 5.47
C ALA A 32 4.52 -9.29 6.21
N HIS A 33 5.21 -8.22 5.78
CA HIS A 33 4.99 -6.88 6.33
C HIS A 33 3.55 -6.39 6.08
N LYS A 34 3.06 -6.50 4.85
CA LYS A 34 1.71 -6.09 4.46
C LYS A 34 0.62 -6.83 5.25
N VAL A 35 0.73 -8.16 5.34
CA VAL A 35 -0.19 -9.04 6.09
C VAL A 35 -0.29 -8.59 7.54
N THR A 36 0.85 -8.56 8.20
CA THR A 36 0.92 -8.36 9.65
C THR A 36 0.47 -6.95 10.05
N THR A 37 0.66 -5.98 9.17
CA THR A 37 0.15 -4.61 9.36
C THR A 37 -1.36 -4.52 9.10
N SER A 38 -1.84 -5.09 7.99
CA SER A 38 -3.23 -4.92 7.55
C SER A 38 -4.21 -5.76 8.36
N MET A 39 -3.75 -6.86 8.97
CA MET A 39 -4.60 -7.78 9.72
C MET A 39 -4.56 -7.57 11.23
N SER A 40 -3.80 -6.60 11.73
CA SER A 40 -3.68 -6.40 13.18
C SER A 40 -4.32 -5.12 13.67
N SER A 41 -4.88 -5.15 14.88
CA SER A 41 -5.45 -3.96 15.53
C SER A 41 -4.42 -2.84 15.70
N LEU A 42 -3.20 -3.17 16.15
CA LEU A 42 -2.14 -2.18 16.33
C LEU A 42 -1.60 -1.67 14.99
N GLY A 43 -1.45 -2.55 13.98
CA GLY A 43 -1.02 -2.14 12.64
C GLY A 43 -2.00 -1.15 12.01
N PHE A 44 -3.30 -1.43 12.09
CA PHE A 44 -4.35 -0.52 11.62
C PHE A 44 -4.34 0.82 12.37
N PHE A 45 -4.13 0.80 13.69
CA PHE A 45 -4.00 2.01 14.48
C PHE A 45 -2.76 2.84 14.12
N ILE A 46 -1.61 2.20 13.88
CA ILE A 46 -0.39 2.88 13.40
C ILE A 46 -0.64 3.54 12.04
N ILE A 47 -1.34 2.87 11.12
CA ILE A 47 -1.74 3.48 9.83
C ILE A 47 -2.59 4.73 10.06
N MET A 48 -3.56 4.69 10.97
CA MET A 48 -4.36 5.88 11.31
C MET A 48 -3.48 7.01 11.84
N LEU A 49 -2.57 6.72 12.79
CA LEU A 49 -1.63 7.70 13.33
C LEU A 49 -0.74 8.31 12.24
N GLU A 50 -0.19 7.49 11.35
CA GLU A 50 0.65 7.97 10.25
C GLU A 50 -0.13 8.93 9.36
N LYS A 51 -1.35 8.55 8.98
CA LYS A 51 -2.21 9.40 8.16
C LYS A 51 -2.55 10.70 8.87
N ILE A 52 -2.82 10.70 10.17
CA ILE A 52 -3.13 11.92 10.96
C ILE A 52 -1.91 12.81 11.17
N SER A 53 -0.72 12.22 11.31
CA SER A 53 0.52 12.97 11.55
C SER A 53 0.90 13.97 10.46
N LEU A 54 0.24 13.88 9.30
CA LEU A 54 0.37 14.83 8.19
C LEU A 54 -0.39 16.15 8.44
N ILE A 55 -1.40 16.14 9.30
CA ILE A 55 -2.24 17.32 9.64
C ILE A 55 -2.12 17.73 11.11
N ASP A 56 -1.77 16.80 12.00
CA ASP A 56 -1.52 17.05 13.42
C ASP A 56 -0.41 16.10 13.92
N ASP A 57 0.78 16.64 14.18
CA ASP A 57 1.96 15.89 14.61
C ASP A 57 2.13 15.84 16.14
N SER A 58 1.17 16.34 16.93
CA SER A 58 1.26 16.43 18.39
C SER A 58 1.46 15.07 19.08
N LYS A 59 1.11 13.97 18.41
CA LYS A 59 1.24 12.59 18.88
C LYS A 59 2.23 11.76 18.06
N LYS A 60 3.06 12.40 17.23
CA LYS A 60 4.09 11.73 16.43
C LYS A 60 5.04 10.89 17.28
N TRP A 61 5.41 11.38 18.46
CA TRP A 61 6.27 10.65 19.39
C TRP A 61 5.68 9.29 19.79
N LEU A 62 4.36 9.18 19.94
CA LEU A 62 3.70 7.92 20.31
C LEU A 62 3.74 6.94 19.14
N MET A 63 3.46 7.45 17.94
CA MET A 63 3.57 6.68 16.71
C MET A 63 4.98 6.10 16.53
N ASP A 64 6.02 6.93 16.71
CA ASP A 64 7.42 6.50 16.54
C ASP A 64 7.83 5.39 17.53
N GLU A 65 7.35 5.46 18.78
CA GLU A 65 7.58 4.43 19.81
C GLU A 65 6.87 3.11 19.46
N LEU A 66 5.60 3.18 19.03
CA LEU A 66 4.84 2.01 18.60
C LEU A 66 5.48 1.35 17.37
N ILE A 67 5.82 2.13 16.34
CA ILE A 67 6.50 1.65 15.12
C ILE A 67 7.83 0.97 15.47
N THR A 68 8.63 1.53 16.38
CA THR A 68 9.92 0.96 16.76
C THR A 68 9.76 -0.46 17.34
N SER A 69 8.77 -0.66 18.20
CA SER A 69 8.48 -1.97 18.79
C SER A 69 7.87 -2.95 17.77
N PHE A 70 7.00 -2.46 16.90
CA PHE A 70 6.32 -3.21 15.84
C PHE A 70 7.33 -3.74 14.81
N ASN A 71 8.14 -2.86 14.22
CA ASN A 71 9.10 -3.19 13.17
C ASN A 71 10.07 -4.29 13.59
N LYS A 72 10.48 -4.33 14.86
CA LYS A 72 11.44 -5.34 15.32
C LYS A 72 10.89 -6.77 15.25
N ALA A 73 9.63 -6.99 15.64
CA ALA A 73 9.00 -8.29 15.49
C ALA A 73 8.69 -8.57 14.01
N GLN A 74 8.22 -7.56 13.29
CA GLN A 74 7.85 -7.67 11.89
C GLN A 74 9.03 -8.13 11.03
N GLU A 75 10.20 -7.51 11.18
CA GLU A 75 11.44 -7.87 10.46
C GLU A 75 11.92 -9.29 10.79
N ILE A 76 11.80 -9.73 12.05
CA ILE A 76 12.15 -11.12 12.43
C ILE A 76 11.19 -12.09 11.74
N SER A 77 9.89 -11.82 11.79
CA SER A 77 8.86 -12.65 11.14
C SER A 77 9.06 -12.70 9.63
N ALA A 78 9.18 -11.54 8.97
CA ALA A 78 9.34 -11.43 7.52
C ALA A 78 10.60 -12.14 7.03
N THR A 79 11.74 -11.93 7.72
CA THR A 79 13.00 -12.63 7.40
C THR A 79 12.87 -14.15 7.60
N LEU A 80 12.16 -14.60 8.63
CA LEU A 80 11.92 -16.04 8.82
C LEU A 80 11.08 -16.62 7.68
N ILE A 81 9.96 -15.97 7.35
CA ILE A 81 9.07 -16.41 6.27
C ILE A 81 9.80 -16.45 4.92
N GLU A 82 10.60 -15.43 4.61
CA GLU A 82 11.45 -15.39 3.42
C GLU A 82 12.38 -16.61 3.32
N TYR A 83 13.11 -16.93 4.39
CA TYR A 83 14.07 -18.03 4.38
C TYR A 83 13.41 -19.41 4.46
N LEU A 84 12.24 -19.51 5.09
CA LEU A 84 11.39 -20.70 5.03
C LEU A 84 10.90 -20.94 3.59
N TRP A 85 10.45 -19.90 2.90
CA TRP A 85 10.04 -19.98 1.49
C TRP A 85 11.20 -20.42 0.58
N ILE A 86 12.41 -19.85 0.79
CA ILE A 86 13.62 -20.27 0.05
C ILE A 86 13.86 -21.76 0.26
N LEU A 87 13.81 -22.24 1.51
CA LEU A 87 14.02 -23.65 1.86
C LEU A 87 12.97 -24.57 1.23
N GLU A 88 11.70 -24.16 1.18
CA GLU A 88 10.61 -24.94 0.57
C GLU A 88 10.79 -25.10 -0.95
N ASN A 89 11.14 -24.00 -1.64
CA ASN A 89 11.05 -23.91 -3.10
C ASN A 89 12.37 -24.18 -3.82
N ASN A 90 13.50 -24.22 -3.12
CA ASN A 90 14.83 -24.42 -3.72
C ASN A 90 15.57 -25.60 -3.07
N ASP A 91 16.70 -26.03 -3.62
CA ASP A 91 17.54 -27.04 -2.98
C ASP A 91 18.28 -26.48 -1.74
N GLU A 92 18.87 -27.40 -0.97
CA GLU A 92 19.56 -27.06 0.27
C GLU A 92 20.83 -26.22 0.03
N ASP A 93 21.49 -26.43 -1.12
CA ASP A 93 22.67 -25.66 -1.51
C ASP A 93 22.33 -24.19 -1.78
N TYR A 94 21.23 -23.92 -2.50
CA TYR A 94 20.73 -22.58 -2.73
C TYR A 94 20.32 -21.89 -1.41
N PHE A 95 19.63 -22.60 -0.51
CA PHE A 95 19.31 -22.09 0.81
C PHE A 95 20.57 -21.70 1.60
N ASN A 96 21.56 -22.59 1.63
CA ASN A 96 22.82 -22.34 2.32
C ASN A 96 23.58 -21.17 1.71
N GLN A 97 23.62 -21.06 0.38
CA GLN A 97 24.20 -19.92 -0.33
C GLN A 97 23.53 -18.61 0.10
N LYS A 98 22.19 -18.53 0.08
CA LYS A 98 21.46 -17.33 0.49
C LYS A 98 21.73 -16.95 1.95
N VAL A 99 21.84 -17.92 2.84
CA VAL A 99 22.24 -17.67 4.24
C VAL A 99 23.66 -17.10 4.33
N GLN A 100 24.60 -17.54 3.49
CA GLN A 100 25.95 -16.96 3.46
C GLN A 100 25.95 -15.54 2.91
N GLU A 101 25.18 -15.27 1.84
CA GLU A 101 24.99 -13.93 1.29
C GLU A 101 24.44 -12.97 2.37
N LEU A 102 23.45 -13.43 3.17
CA LEU A 102 22.85 -12.64 4.25
C LEU A 102 23.86 -12.20 5.32
N LYS A 103 24.92 -12.99 5.58
CA LYS A 103 25.93 -12.65 6.60
C LYS A 103 26.67 -11.33 6.29
N SER A 104 26.72 -10.93 5.02
CA SER A 104 27.24 -9.63 4.62
C SER A 104 26.41 -8.46 5.19
N ASN A 105 25.09 -8.67 5.36
CA ASN A 105 24.17 -7.77 6.03
C ASN A 105 23.93 -8.19 7.49
N LYS A 106 24.82 -7.77 8.39
CA LYS A 106 24.80 -8.15 9.81
C LYS A 106 23.45 -7.90 10.52
N LYS A 107 22.71 -6.86 10.12
CA LYS A 107 21.41 -6.52 10.73
C LYS A 107 20.36 -7.57 10.34
N TYR A 108 20.21 -7.87 9.06
CA TYR A 108 19.24 -8.86 8.57
C TYR A 108 19.62 -10.29 9.00
N TYR A 109 20.92 -10.62 8.98
CA TYR A 109 21.39 -11.91 9.49
C TYR A 109 21.02 -12.11 10.97
N LYS A 110 21.09 -11.05 11.77
CA LYS A 110 20.67 -11.11 13.17
C LYS A 110 19.18 -11.45 13.31
N TYR A 111 18.31 -10.91 12.46
CA TYR A 111 16.88 -11.25 12.47
C TYR A 111 16.64 -12.74 12.19
N LEU A 112 17.32 -13.30 11.20
CA LEU A 112 17.26 -14.74 10.92
C LEU A 112 17.76 -15.58 12.11
N CYS A 113 18.88 -15.18 12.72
CA CYS A 113 19.42 -15.89 13.89
C CYS A 113 18.49 -15.81 15.11
N ASP A 114 17.94 -14.63 15.40
CA ASP A 114 17.01 -14.43 16.51
C ASP A 114 15.74 -15.27 16.31
N GLY A 115 15.22 -15.32 15.08
CA GLY A 115 14.09 -16.18 14.72
C GLY A 115 14.38 -17.67 14.87
N LYS A 116 15.52 -18.15 14.35
CA LYS A 116 15.93 -19.57 14.48
C LYS A 116 16.06 -20.00 15.95
N LYS A 117 16.59 -19.12 16.82
CA LYS A 117 16.67 -19.37 18.26
C LYS A 117 15.31 -19.51 18.92
N LEU A 118 14.30 -18.75 18.48
CA LEU A 118 12.94 -18.85 18.99
C LEU A 118 12.27 -20.17 18.57
N ILE A 119 12.45 -20.57 17.31
CA ILE A 119 11.92 -21.84 16.79
C ILE A 119 12.56 -23.04 17.50
N ASN A 120 13.86 -22.99 17.81
CA ASN A 120 14.59 -24.05 18.52
C ASN A 120 14.33 -25.47 17.98
N LYS A 121 14.13 -25.59 16.67
CA LYS A 121 13.93 -26.85 15.95
C LYS A 121 14.76 -26.83 14.67
N GLN A 122 15.15 -28.02 14.21
CA GLN A 122 15.82 -28.16 12.92
C GLN A 122 14.85 -27.82 11.79
N LEU A 123 15.24 -26.90 10.91
CA LEU A 123 14.45 -26.55 9.74
C LEU A 123 14.66 -27.59 8.65
N SER A 124 13.57 -28.10 8.07
CA SER A 124 13.60 -29.04 6.95
C SER A 124 12.42 -28.78 6.02
N LYS A 125 12.55 -29.12 4.72
CA LYS A 125 11.44 -28.97 3.75
C LYS A 125 10.11 -29.56 4.24
N SER A 126 10.15 -30.66 5.00
CA SER A 126 8.96 -31.33 5.51
C SER A 126 8.20 -30.56 6.60
N ASN A 127 8.86 -29.64 7.32
CA ASN A 127 8.25 -28.89 8.42
C ASN A 127 8.09 -27.38 8.13
N VAL A 128 8.57 -26.89 6.99
CA VAL A 128 8.53 -25.47 6.63
C VAL A 128 7.11 -24.88 6.75
N LYS A 129 6.10 -25.53 6.18
CA LYS A 129 4.72 -24.99 6.16
C LYS A 129 4.16 -24.80 7.56
N GLU A 130 4.26 -25.83 8.40
CA GLU A 130 3.80 -25.79 9.79
C GLU A 130 4.52 -24.68 10.58
N ILE A 131 5.83 -24.53 10.38
CA ILE A 131 6.61 -23.48 11.04
C ILE A 131 6.17 -22.10 10.55
N ALA A 132 5.98 -21.92 9.25
CA ALA A 132 5.53 -20.66 8.67
C ALA A 132 4.15 -20.25 9.20
N GLU A 133 3.19 -21.17 9.24
CA GLU A 133 1.86 -20.97 9.81
C GLU A 133 1.93 -20.53 11.28
N LYS A 134 2.76 -21.21 12.09
CA LYS A 134 2.98 -20.87 13.50
C LYS A 134 3.65 -19.51 13.70
N VAL A 135 4.61 -19.15 12.83
CA VAL A 135 5.24 -17.82 12.84
C VAL A 135 4.22 -16.74 12.52
N PHE A 136 3.40 -16.91 11.47
CA PHE A 136 2.33 -15.97 11.15
C PHE A 136 1.33 -15.82 12.30
N TYR A 137 0.86 -16.94 12.86
CA TYR A 137 -0.03 -16.93 14.03
C TYR A 137 0.58 -16.14 15.21
N ALA A 138 1.82 -16.44 15.57
CA ALA A 138 2.51 -15.75 16.64
C ALA A 138 2.63 -14.24 16.38
N THR A 139 2.97 -13.85 15.15
CA THR A 139 3.10 -12.44 14.77
C THR A 139 1.75 -11.72 14.82
N THR A 140 0.68 -12.31 14.27
CA THR A 140 -0.67 -11.72 14.28
C THR A 140 -1.15 -11.47 15.71
N ILE A 141 -1.13 -12.49 16.59
CA ILE A 141 -1.53 -12.32 18.00
C ILE A 141 -0.64 -11.31 18.73
N SER A 142 0.63 -11.20 18.37
CA SER A 142 1.52 -10.21 18.97
C SER A 142 1.14 -8.77 18.63
N PHE A 143 0.47 -8.57 17.51
CA PHE A 143 0.10 -7.25 16.99
C PHE A 143 -1.38 -6.93 17.25
N ASP A 144 -2.22 -7.92 17.53
CA ASP A 144 -3.62 -7.75 17.93
C ASP A 144 -3.74 -7.31 19.39
N ILE A 145 -3.36 -6.08 19.68
CA ILE A 145 -3.45 -5.50 21.02
C ILE A 145 -4.80 -4.81 21.21
N ASP A 146 -5.45 -5.04 22.35
CA ASP A 146 -6.60 -4.23 22.76
C ASP A 146 -6.13 -2.83 23.18
N ILE A 147 -6.30 -1.87 22.27
CA ILE A 147 -5.80 -0.50 22.43
C ILE A 147 -6.59 0.26 23.51
N ASN A 148 -7.82 -0.17 23.82
CA ASN A 148 -8.57 0.44 24.92
C ASN A 148 -7.94 0.12 26.28
N GLN A 149 -7.31 -1.05 26.44
CA GLN A 149 -6.61 -1.42 27.68
C GLN A 149 -5.34 -0.60 27.90
N LEU A 150 -4.69 -0.15 26.81
CA LEU A 150 -3.52 0.73 26.86
C LEU A 150 -3.84 2.15 27.33
N LYS A 151 -5.10 2.60 27.17
CA LYS A 151 -5.56 3.96 27.50
C LYS A 151 -4.62 5.05 26.98
N LEU A 152 -4.20 4.94 25.72
CA LEU A 152 -3.17 5.80 25.10
C LEU A 152 -3.42 7.31 25.23
N TRP A 153 -4.68 7.73 25.34
CA TRP A 153 -5.07 9.13 25.53
C TRP A 153 -4.61 9.73 26.88
N GLU A 154 -4.27 8.90 27.87
CA GLU A 154 -3.74 9.35 29.17
C GLU A 154 -2.25 9.75 29.08
N PHE A 155 -1.54 9.31 28.04
CA PHE A 155 -0.12 9.63 27.87
C PHE A 155 0.07 10.98 27.18
N LEU A 156 0.69 11.92 27.92
CA LEU A 156 0.97 13.26 27.43
C LEU A 156 2.34 13.33 26.74
N SER A 157 3.26 12.44 27.10
CA SER A 157 4.64 12.44 26.60
C SER A 157 5.24 11.03 26.48
N SER A 158 6.34 10.91 25.73
CA SER A 158 7.15 9.67 25.68
C SER A 158 7.58 9.22 27.09
N LYS A 159 7.82 10.15 28.03
CA LYS A 159 8.17 9.77 29.41
C LYS A 159 7.04 9.01 30.13
N ASP A 160 5.78 9.35 29.86
CA ASP A 160 4.63 8.67 30.47
C ASP A 160 4.48 7.25 29.91
N TRP A 161 4.65 7.11 28.59
CA TRP A 161 4.73 5.82 27.91
C TRP A 161 5.86 4.95 28.47
N GLN A 162 7.08 5.50 28.60
CA GLN A 162 8.24 4.79 29.13
C GLN A 162 8.04 4.34 30.59
N ARG A 163 7.35 5.14 31.41
CA ARG A 163 6.97 4.74 32.78
C ARG A 163 5.97 3.60 32.76
N PHE A 164 4.95 3.67 31.91
CA PHE A 164 3.93 2.62 31.78
C PHE A 164 4.55 1.29 31.38
N ILE A 165 5.35 1.26 30.31
CA ILE A 165 5.94 0.00 29.81
C ILE A 165 7.01 -0.57 30.75
N SER A 166 7.69 0.27 31.53
CA SER A 166 8.66 -0.17 32.53
C SER A 166 8.01 -0.71 33.82
N HIS A 167 6.70 -0.58 33.96
CA HIS A 167 5.98 -1.02 35.15
C HIS A 167 5.49 -2.47 35.02
N GLY A 168 5.86 -3.32 35.99
CA GLY A 168 5.43 -4.72 36.04
C GLY A 168 5.72 -5.47 34.74
N ASP A 169 4.73 -6.23 34.27
CA ASP A 169 4.80 -7.00 33.02
C ASP A 169 4.25 -6.26 31.80
N ASN A 170 3.96 -4.95 31.89
CA ASN A 170 3.36 -4.18 30.80
C ASN A 170 4.18 -4.26 29.50
N SER A 171 5.51 -4.19 29.59
CA SER A 171 6.37 -4.37 28.42
C SER A 171 6.22 -5.74 27.76
N LYS A 172 5.87 -6.79 28.50
CA LYS A 172 5.66 -8.15 27.98
C LYS A 172 4.27 -8.30 27.37
N ILE A 173 3.27 -7.69 28.01
CA ILE A 173 1.85 -7.78 27.65
C ILE A 173 1.52 -6.89 26.45
N PHE A 174 2.11 -5.69 26.35
CA PHE A 174 1.68 -4.67 25.39
C PHE A 174 2.73 -4.28 24.32
N LEU A 175 4.01 -4.69 24.43
CA LEU A 175 4.97 -4.42 23.35
C LEU A 175 5.01 -5.58 22.35
N PRO A 176 4.71 -5.33 21.06
CA PRO A 176 4.72 -6.34 19.99
C PRO A 176 5.93 -7.26 19.98
N ASN A 177 7.13 -6.71 20.08
CA ASN A 177 8.37 -7.48 20.03
C ASN A 177 8.61 -8.38 21.25
N ASN A 178 8.01 -8.07 22.38
CA ASN A 178 8.11 -8.91 23.57
C ASN A 178 7.02 -9.99 23.56
N ARG A 179 5.78 -9.62 23.21
CA ARG A 179 4.68 -10.57 22.94
C ARG A 179 5.14 -11.66 21.97
N PHE A 180 5.71 -11.26 20.83
CA PHE A 180 6.19 -12.19 19.81
C PHE A 180 7.20 -13.20 20.33
N LYS A 181 8.18 -12.76 21.12
CA LYS A 181 9.17 -13.66 21.70
C LYS A 181 8.55 -14.65 22.67
N ILE A 182 7.62 -14.20 23.51
CA ILE A 182 6.95 -15.02 24.52
C ILE A 182 6.08 -16.07 23.83
N ILE A 183 5.24 -15.66 22.86
CA ILE A 183 4.37 -16.56 22.10
C ILE A 183 5.18 -17.58 21.30
N MET A 184 6.23 -17.14 20.59
CA MET A 184 7.09 -18.06 19.83
C MET A 184 7.75 -19.10 20.74
N LYS A 185 8.28 -18.70 21.90
CA LYS A 185 8.83 -19.64 22.87
C LYS A 185 7.79 -20.61 23.41
N HIS A 186 6.57 -20.15 23.63
CA HIS A 186 5.48 -21.01 24.07
C HIS A 186 5.13 -22.07 23.01
N ILE A 187 4.94 -21.64 21.76
CA ILE A 187 4.56 -22.53 20.65
C ILE A 187 5.64 -23.59 20.35
N PHE A 188 6.92 -23.22 20.46
CA PHE A 188 8.02 -24.08 20.01
C PHE A 188 8.82 -24.76 21.13
N GLN A 189 8.75 -24.22 22.35
CA GLN A 189 9.56 -24.65 23.50
C GLN A 189 8.72 -24.97 24.75
N GLU A 190 7.38 -24.83 24.68
CA GLU A 190 6.45 -25.12 25.78
C GLU A 190 6.77 -24.36 27.08
N SER A 191 7.15 -23.08 26.96
CA SER A 191 7.49 -22.19 28.09
C SER A 191 6.57 -20.97 28.19
N GLU A 192 6.66 -20.21 29.29
CA GLU A 192 6.00 -18.90 29.48
C GLU A 192 4.43 -18.94 29.52
N ALA A 193 3.81 -20.04 29.93
CA ALA A 193 2.35 -20.23 29.89
C ALA A 193 1.54 -19.11 30.59
N ASP A 194 1.90 -18.73 31.82
CA ASP A 194 1.18 -17.69 32.59
C ASP A 194 1.22 -16.31 31.90
N LEU A 195 2.35 -15.99 31.25
CA LEU A 195 2.50 -14.73 30.50
C LEU A 195 1.72 -14.77 29.18
N VAL A 196 1.59 -15.95 28.57
CA VAL A 196 0.79 -16.12 27.35
C VAL A 196 -0.69 -15.91 27.62
N GLU A 197 -1.22 -16.39 28.75
CA GLU A 197 -2.60 -16.12 29.16
C GLU A 197 -2.84 -14.61 29.32
N SER A 198 -1.93 -13.91 30.02
CA SER A 198 -1.99 -12.45 30.17
C SER A 198 -1.93 -11.71 28.82
N ILE A 199 -1.15 -12.22 27.87
CA ILE A 199 -1.09 -11.67 26.51
C ILE A 199 -2.43 -11.86 25.79
N TYR A 200 -3.04 -13.05 25.87
CA TYR A 200 -4.35 -13.34 25.25
C TYR A 200 -5.48 -12.50 25.84
N ASP A 201 -5.43 -12.20 27.14
CA ASP A 201 -6.39 -11.30 27.78
C ASP A 201 -6.28 -9.85 27.29
N ALA A 202 -5.06 -9.42 26.99
CA ALA A 202 -4.77 -8.14 26.37
C ALA A 202 -4.86 -8.15 24.82
N THR A 203 -5.28 -9.27 24.22
CA THR A 203 -5.46 -9.39 22.77
C THR A 203 -6.83 -8.87 22.37
N PHE A 204 -6.90 -8.11 21.27
CA PHE A 204 -8.18 -7.70 20.69
C PHE A 204 -8.93 -8.91 20.14
N LYS A 205 -10.19 -9.11 20.54
CA LYS A 205 -10.94 -10.36 20.31
C LYS A 205 -11.93 -10.29 19.15
N GLU A 206 -12.25 -9.11 18.64
CA GLU A 206 -13.17 -8.96 17.51
C GLU A 206 -12.41 -9.03 16.17
N GLU A 207 -13.11 -9.40 15.10
CA GLU A 207 -12.50 -9.50 13.76
C GLU A 207 -12.12 -8.13 13.16
N ASN A 208 -12.81 -7.06 13.56
CA ASN A 208 -12.65 -5.74 12.94
C ASN A 208 -12.31 -4.65 13.98
N PRO A 209 -11.04 -4.18 14.04
CA PRO A 209 -10.61 -3.18 15.01
C PRO A 209 -11.06 -1.75 14.68
N THR A 210 -11.79 -1.53 13.58
CA THR A 210 -12.07 -0.19 13.05
C THR A 210 -12.71 0.73 14.08
N LYS A 211 -13.74 0.25 14.76
CA LYS A 211 -14.47 1.06 15.75
C LYS A 211 -13.56 1.45 16.92
N MET A 212 -12.87 0.48 17.51
CA MET A 212 -11.93 0.69 18.62
C MET A 212 -10.84 1.70 18.24
N CYS A 213 -10.22 1.53 17.08
CA CYS A 213 -9.14 2.40 16.63
C CYS A 213 -9.64 3.83 16.40
N ARG A 214 -10.79 4.01 15.74
CA ARG A 214 -11.40 5.34 15.54
C ARG A 214 -11.72 6.04 16.85
N GLU A 215 -12.38 5.34 17.78
CA GLU A 215 -12.71 5.89 19.09
C GLU A 215 -11.44 6.29 19.87
N THR A 216 -10.39 5.48 19.79
CA THR A 216 -9.10 5.79 20.42
C THR A 216 -8.46 7.03 19.82
N ILE A 217 -8.44 7.15 18.48
CA ILE A 217 -7.93 8.35 17.79
C ILE A 217 -8.69 9.60 18.24
N MET A 218 -10.03 9.55 18.26
CA MET A 218 -10.84 10.71 18.63
C MET A 218 -10.59 11.15 20.07
N LYS A 219 -10.34 10.22 20.99
CA LYS A 219 -9.90 10.55 22.36
C LYS A 219 -8.51 11.19 22.37
N LEU A 220 -7.56 10.58 21.65
CA LEU A 220 -6.16 10.97 21.61
C LEU A 220 -5.95 12.40 21.07
N PHE A 221 -6.76 12.79 20.08
CA PHE A 221 -6.71 14.10 19.41
C PHE A 221 -7.87 15.03 19.79
N SER A 222 -8.56 14.75 20.90
CA SER A 222 -9.75 15.52 21.34
C SER A 222 -9.55 17.04 21.46
N ASN A 223 -8.30 17.50 21.66
CA ASN A 223 -7.94 18.91 21.76
C ASN A 223 -7.36 19.50 20.46
N SER A 224 -7.36 18.76 19.35
CA SER A 224 -6.83 19.21 18.07
C SER A 224 -7.73 20.30 17.46
N SER A 225 -7.12 21.37 16.93
CA SER A 225 -7.85 22.42 16.19
C SER A 225 -8.40 21.94 14.84
N VAL A 226 -7.93 20.79 14.35
CA VAL A 226 -8.34 20.19 13.07
C VAL A 226 -9.11 18.87 13.27
N LEU A 227 -9.76 18.69 14.42
CA LEU A 227 -10.46 17.45 14.79
C LEU A 227 -11.48 16.97 13.73
N ASN A 228 -12.22 17.88 13.10
CA ASN A 228 -13.17 17.53 12.04
C ASN A 228 -12.46 16.88 10.83
N ILE A 229 -11.29 17.41 10.45
CA ILE A 229 -10.48 16.86 9.35
C ILE A 229 -9.92 15.49 9.73
N ILE A 230 -9.51 15.32 10.99
CA ILE A 230 -9.08 14.02 11.53
C ILE A 230 -10.22 12.99 11.43
N GLN A 231 -11.43 13.37 11.82
CA GLN A 231 -12.61 12.50 11.77
C GLN A 231 -12.92 12.06 10.34
N ASP A 232 -13.05 12.99 9.39
CA ASP A 232 -13.31 12.68 7.98
C ASP A 232 -12.27 11.71 7.40
N ARG A 233 -11.01 11.89 7.83
CA ARG A 233 -9.87 11.09 7.36
C ARG A 233 -9.91 9.66 7.89
N ILE A 234 -10.17 9.46 9.19
CA ILE A 234 -10.28 8.10 9.75
C ILE A 234 -11.56 7.38 9.32
N ASP A 235 -12.62 8.13 9.00
CA ASP A 235 -13.87 7.56 8.51
C ASP A 235 -13.74 6.98 7.10
N ALA A 236 -12.86 7.57 6.28
CA ALA A 236 -12.52 7.05 4.96
C ALA A 236 -11.61 5.80 5.00
N LEU A 237 -10.92 5.53 6.11
CA LEU A 237 -10.08 4.34 6.25
C LEU A 237 -10.92 3.10 6.51
N LYS A 238 -10.74 2.07 5.68
CA LYS A 238 -11.36 0.77 5.82
C LYS A 238 -10.34 -0.24 6.30
N PHE A 239 -10.72 -1.05 7.28
CA PHE A 239 -10.01 -2.28 7.59
C PHE A 239 -10.34 -3.29 6.48
N ASN A 240 -9.37 -3.59 5.64
CA ASN A 240 -9.57 -4.51 4.53
C ASN A 240 -9.15 -5.92 4.98
N ASN A 241 -10.07 -6.88 4.89
CA ASN A 241 -9.73 -8.28 5.06
C ASN A 241 -8.75 -8.67 3.94
N TYR A 242 -7.58 -9.15 4.36
CA TYR A 242 -6.52 -9.59 3.47
C TYR A 242 -6.95 -10.78 2.61
N ILE A 243 -6.47 -10.83 1.36
CA ILE A 243 -6.49 -12.04 0.54
C ILE A 243 -5.34 -12.92 1.00
N GLU A 244 -5.65 -14.12 1.50
CA GLU A 244 -4.64 -15.15 1.78
C GLU A 244 -3.75 -15.37 0.54
N VAL A 245 -2.55 -14.77 0.54
CA VAL A 245 -1.53 -15.05 -0.46
C VAL A 245 -0.95 -16.42 -0.13
N ASN A 246 -1.58 -17.44 -0.71
CA ASN A 246 -1.04 -18.78 -0.77
C ASN A 246 0.23 -18.79 -1.64
N SER A 247 1.11 -19.76 -1.40
CA SER A 247 2.44 -19.89 -2.03
C SER A 247 2.46 -20.02 -3.57
N LYS A 248 1.30 -19.92 -4.22
CA LYS A 248 1.10 -19.93 -5.68
C LYS A 248 0.76 -18.56 -6.26
N LEU A 249 0.56 -17.53 -5.45
CA LEU A 249 0.23 -16.21 -5.96
C LEU A 249 1.42 -15.64 -6.73
N ASN A 250 1.18 -15.23 -7.98
CA ASN A 250 2.23 -14.63 -8.77
C ASN A 250 2.60 -13.25 -8.20
N CYS A 251 3.90 -13.08 -7.98
CA CYS A 251 4.53 -11.91 -7.42
C CYS A 251 4.24 -10.59 -8.13
N ALA A 252 4.02 -10.61 -9.46
CA ALA A 252 3.67 -9.43 -10.25
C ALA A 252 2.34 -8.77 -9.83
N LEU A 253 1.51 -9.47 -9.03
CA LEU A 253 0.27 -8.95 -8.47
C LEU A 253 0.48 -8.02 -7.25
N LEU A 254 1.62 -8.19 -6.57
CA LEU A 254 2.01 -7.43 -5.37
C LEU A 254 2.92 -6.26 -5.70
N GLU A 255 3.58 -6.29 -6.86
CA GLU A 255 4.48 -5.24 -7.30
C GLU A 255 3.75 -3.91 -7.46
N VAL A 256 4.26 -2.88 -6.77
CA VAL A 256 3.85 -1.49 -7.00
C VAL A 256 4.46 -0.99 -8.30
N PHE A 257 3.81 0.04 -8.85
CA PHE A 257 4.20 0.82 -10.02
C PHE A 257 5.62 0.55 -10.57
N PRO A 258 5.75 -0.04 -11.76
CA PRO A 258 7.04 -0.18 -12.39
C PRO A 258 7.63 1.22 -12.62
N PHE A 259 8.93 1.38 -12.38
CA PHE A 259 9.61 2.65 -12.60
C PHE A 259 10.99 2.46 -13.18
N LYS A 260 11.44 3.45 -13.96
CA LYS A 260 12.83 3.54 -14.45
C LYS A 260 13.65 4.46 -13.56
N ASP A 261 14.91 4.10 -13.34
CA ASP A 261 15.87 5.03 -12.75
C ASP A 261 16.14 6.18 -13.74
N THR A 262 16.07 7.43 -13.28
CA THR A 262 16.19 8.61 -14.15
C THR A 262 16.81 9.79 -13.43
N ASN A 263 17.66 10.55 -14.12
CA ASN A 263 18.23 11.81 -13.62
C ASN A 263 17.38 13.03 -13.99
N GLU A 264 16.28 12.84 -14.71
CA GLU A 264 15.38 13.93 -15.08
C GLU A 264 14.72 14.55 -13.84
N LYS A 265 14.44 15.85 -13.90
CA LYS A 265 13.75 16.58 -12.83
C LYS A 265 12.45 17.15 -13.35
N LEU A 266 11.37 16.90 -12.62
CA LEU A 266 10.06 17.48 -12.90
C LEU A 266 10.04 18.91 -12.38
N GLN A 267 9.93 19.88 -13.29
CA GLN A 267 9.73 21.28 -12.90
C GLN A 267 8.25 21.52 -12.61
N THR A 268 7.94 22.02 -11.42
CA THR A 268 6.56 22.27 -10.99
C THR A 268 6.31 23.76 -10.89
N GLU A 269 5.26 24.24 -11.56
CA GLU A 269 4.84 25.64 -11.53
C GLU A 269 3.37 25.72 -11.08
N TYR A 270 3.09 26.50 -10.04
CA TYR A 270 1.73 26.79 -9.60
C TYR A 270 1.21 28.00 -10.37
N ILE A 271 0.07 27.83 -11.05
CA ILE A 271 -0.57 28.87 -11.85
C ILE A 271 -2.07 28.94 -11.57
N GLU A 272 -2.69 30.04 -11.98
CA GLU A 272 -4.14 30.23 -11.87
C GLU A 272 -4.91 29.24 -12.76
N LEU A 273 -6.10 28.84 -12.32
CA LEU A 273 -6.96 27.91 -13.06
C LEU A 273 -7.28 28.44 -14.46
N THR A 274 -7.46 29.76 -14.58
CA THR A 274 -7.72 30.42 -15.87
C THR A 274 -6.58 30.25 -16.86
N ASP A 275 -5.33 30.18 -16.40
CA ASP A 275 -4.17 30.00 -17.26
C ASP A 275 -3.98 28.53 -17.68
N ILE A 276 -4.34 27.56 -16.83
CA ILE A 276 -4.45 26.15 -17.24
C ILE A 276 -5.48 26.00 -18.36
N LEU A 277 -6.68 26.59 -18.20
CA LEU A 277 -7.72 26.51 -19.22
C LEU A 277 -7.29 27.13 -20.56
N LYS A 278 -6.54 28.24 -20.54
CA LYS A 278 -5.96 28.84 -21.76
C LYS A 278 -4.95 27.90 -22.41
N LYS A 279 -4.05 27.29 -21.64
CA LYS A 279 -3.05 26.33 -22.15
C LYS A 279 -3.70 25.11 -22.79
N LEU A 280 -4.73 24.54 -22.15
CA LEU A 280 -5.51 23.42 -22.70
C LEU A 280 -6.18 23.77 -24.03
N THR A 281 -6.79 24.97 -24.11
CA THR A 281 -7.43 25.46 -25.34
C THR A 281 -6.42 25.63 -26.48
N ALA A 282 -5.20 26.05 -26.17
CA ALA A 282 -4.11 26.20 -27.15
C ALA A 282 -3.46 24.86 -27.55
N SER A 283 -3.70 23.77 -26.82
CA SER A 283 -3.05 22.48 -27.00
C SER A 283 -4.05 21.33 -26.85
N PRO A 284 -4.87 21.03 -27.87
CA PRO A 284 -5.96 20.05 -27.78
C PRO A 284 -5.49 18.62 -27.49
N ASN A 285 -4.24 18.29 -27.76
CA ASN A 285 -3.65 16.97 -27.49
C ASN A 285 -3.09 16.82 -26.06
N GLN A 286 -3.12 17.89 -25.25
CA GLN A 286 -2.76 17.79 -23.83
C GLN A 286 -3.89 17.14 -23.04
N HIS A 287 -3.52 16.41 -21.99
CA HIS A 287 -4.48 15.79 -21.09
C HIS A 287 -4.66 16.68 -19.86
N LEU A 288 -5.91 16.83 -19.41
CA LEU A 288 -6.20 17.45 -18.13
C LEU A 288 -6.25 16.35 -17.07
N HIS A 289 -5.30 16.41 -16.15
CA HIS A 289 -5.21 15.48 -15.05
C HIS A 289 -5.87 16.07 -13.81
N PHE A 290 -6.81 15.33 -13.25
CA PHE A 290 -7.36 15.55 -11.93
C PHE A 290 -6.62 14.64 -10.97
N ASN A 291 -5.85 15.24 -10.09
CA ASN A 291 -5.22 14.49 -9.02
C ASN A 291 -6.02 14.68 -7.74
N ASN A 292 -6.19 13.61 -6.99
CA ASN A 292 -6.54 13.81 -5.61
C ASN A 292 -5.34 14.43 -4.89
N LEU A 293 -5.62 15.51 -4.15
CA LEU A 293 -5.32 15.61 -2.72
C LEU A 293 -3.87 15.25 -2.38
N LEU A 294 -3.04 16.27 -2.11
CA LEU A 294 -1.81 16.10 -1.31
C LEU A 294 -2.09 15.04 -0.24
N GLY A 295 -1.34 13.94 -0.21
CA GLY A 295 -1.58 12.86 0.74
C GLY A 295 -1.65 13.46 2.14
N GLY A 296 -2.80 13.34 2.81
CA GLY A 296 -3.03 14.12 4.04
C GLY A 296 -4.23 15.06 4.01
N LEU A 297 -4.52 15.67 2.85
CA LEU A 297 -5.30 16.89 2.74
C LEU A 297 -6.43 16.72 1.71
N GLU A 298 -7.36 15.80 2.00
CA GLU A 298 -8.45 15.44 1.09
C GLU A 298 -9.48 16.52 0.75
N PHE A 299 -9.28 17.72 1.28
CA PHE A 299 -10.06 18.92 0.99
C PHE A 299 -9.40 19.82 -0.07
N ILE A 300 -8.13 19.61 -0.41
CA ILE A 300 -7.41 20.39 -1.44
C ILE A 300 -7.46 19.66 -2.77
N SER A 301 -8.35 20.08 -3.66
CA SER A 301 -8.44 19.48 -4.99
C SER A 301 -7.49 20.16 -5.96
N LEU A 302 -6.64 19.37 -6.63
CA LEU A 302 -5.63 19.84 -7.56
C LEU A 302 -5.87 19.27 -8.95
N LEU A 303 -5.64 20.10 -9.96
CA LEU A 303 -5.56 19.65 -11.34
C LEU A 303 -4.25 20.11 -11.96
N TYR A 304 -3.81 19.41 -13.00
CA TYR A 304 -2.58 19.74 -13.67
C TYR A 304 -2.59 19.36 -15.14
N ILE A 305 -1.65 19.96 -15.86
CA ILE A 305 -1.27 19.58 -17.22
C ILE A 305 0.23 19.33 -17.26
N TYR A 306 0.63 18.34 -18.06
CA TYR A 306 2.04 17.97 -18.23
C TYR A 306 2.52 18.37 -19.63
N ASP A 307 3.55 19.21 -19.69
CA ASP A 307 4.24 19.57 -20.92
C ASP A 307 5.40 18.60 -21.16
N ARG A 308 5.15 17.62 -22.04
CA ARG A 308 6.12 16.59 -22.44
C ARG A 308 7.40 17.15 -23.06
N GLY A 309 7.33 18.30 -23.73
CA GLY A 309 8.48 18.88 -24.42
C GLY A 309 9.50 19.50 -23.47
N THR A 310 9.06 19.92 -22.29
CA THR A 310 9.88 20.67 -21.33
C THR A 310 10.01 19.99 -19.96
N SER A 311 9.37 18.82 -19.76
CA SER A 311 9.25 18.14 -18.47
C SER A 311 8.76 19.07 -17.36
N LYS A 312 7.82 19.96 -17.72
CA LYS A 312 7.16 20.90 -16.80
C LYS A 312 5.74 20.44 -16.51
N GLN A 313 5.34 20.50 -15.23
CA GLN A 313 3.95 20.39 -14.82
C GLN A 313 3.43 21.74 -14.34
N PHE A 314 2.23 22.09 -14.78
CA PHE A 314 1.51 23.26 -14.31
C PHE A 314 0.34 22.83 -13.44
N ILE A 315 0.32 23.26 -12.17
CA ILE A 315 -0.67 22.84 -11.17
C ILE A 315 -1.57 24.03 -10.81
N SER A 316 -2.86 23.76 -10.60
CA SER A 316 -3.78 24.70 -9.99
C SER A 316 -4.75 24.02 -9.04
N GLN A 317 -5.19 24.77 -8.03
CA GLN A 317 -6.24 24.35 -7.11
C GLN A 317 -7.62 24.64 -7.74
N TYR A 318 -8.58 23.77 -7.45
CA TYR A 318 -9.98 24.00 -7.81
C TYR A 318 -10.91 23.63 -6.65
N ASP A 319 -12.10 24.23 -6.64
CA ASP A 319 -13.20 23.77 -5.78
C ASP A 319 -13.92 22.62 -6.50
N ILE A 320 -14.16 21.52 -5.79
CA ILE A 320 -14.90 20.37 -6.30
C ILE A 320 -16.29 20.77 -6.82
N SER A 321 -16.91 21.80 -6.24
CA SER A 321 -18.19 22.36 -6.71
C SER A 321 -18.10 22.93 -8.14
N SER A 322 -16.92 23.39 -8.55
CA SER A 322 -16.66 23.97 -9.86
C SER A 322 -16.24 22.93 -10.91
N LEU A 323 -16.11 21.66 -10.52
CA LEU A 323 -15.60 20.60 -11.39
C LEU A 323 -16.38 20.48 -12.70
N MET A 324 -17.71 20.48 -12.64
CA MET A 324 -18.55 20.35 -13.84
C MET A 324 -18.36 21.52 -14.82
N LEU A 325 -18.15 22.73 -14.29
CA LEU A 325 -17.88 23.91 -15.09
C LEU A 325 -16.49 23.88 -15.74
N ILE A 326 -15.51 23.25 -15.07
CA ILE A 326 -14.19 23.00 -15.67
C ILE A 326 -14.33 21.98 -16.79
N LEU A 327 -14.99 20.85 -16.50
CA LEU A 327 -15.16 19.74 -17.45
C LEU A 327 -15.97 20.15 -18.68
N SER A 328 -16.95 21.06 -18.56
CA SER A 328 -17.72 21.54 -19.73
C SER A 328 -16.92 22.43 -20.67
N LYS A 329 -15.90 23.15 -20.17
CA LYS A 329 -15.09 24.11 -20.94
C LYS A 329 -13.92 23.50 -21.71
N VAL A 330 -13.60 22.23 -21.46
CA VAL A 330 -12.43 21.56 -22.05
C VAL A 330 -12.86 20.42 -22.96
N ASN A 331 -12.24 20.33 -24.14
CA ASN A 331 -12.41 19.21 -25.08
C ASN A 331 -11.27 18.18 -24.98
N ASN A 332 -10.26 18.50 -24.18
CA ASN A 332 -9.10 17.66 -23.92
C ASN A 332 -9.49 16.34 -23.23
N THR A 333 -8.61 15.34 -23.37
CA THR A 333 -8.71 14.08 -22.62
C THR A 333 -8.69 14.33 -21.12
N ILE A 334 -9.66 13.77 -20.41
CA ILE A 334 -9.79 13.90 -18.96
C ILE A 334 -9.23 12.65 -18.29
N VAL A 335 -8.28 12.83 -17.37
CA VAL A 335 -7.64 11.74 -16.64
C VAL A 335 -7.79 11.97 -15.13
N PHE A 336 -8.43 11.04 -14.43
CA PHE A 336 -8.47 11.01 -12.97
C PHE A 336 -7.38 10.09 -12.44
N HIS A 337 -6.53 10.61 -11.55
CA HIS A 337 -5.57 9.79 -10.81
C HIS A 337 -6.27 9.15 -9.62
N GLN A 338 -6.12 7.84 -9.50
CA GLN A 338 -6.70 6.99 -8.47
C GLN A 338 -8.23 6.91 -8.48
N PHE A 339 -8.75 5.75 -8.11
CA PHE A 339 -10.19 5.48 -8.08
C PHE A 339 -10.94 6.33 -7.04
N LYS A 340 -10.23 6.82 -6.00
CA LYS A 340 -10.80 7.55 -4.87
C LYS A 340 -11.45 8.89 -5.27
N LEU A 341 -10.86 9.64 -6.21
CA LEU A 341 -11.48 10.89 -6.68
C LEU A 341 -12.73 10.57 -7.48
N PHE A 342 -12.56 9.69 -8.47
CA PHE A 342 -13.62 9.25 -9.35
C PHE A 342 -14.84 8.75 -8.57
N SER A 343 -14.66 7.92 -7.54
CA SER A 343 -15.77 7.35 -6.77
C SER A 343 -16.64 8.39 -6.06
N ARG A 344 -16.09 9.54 -5.67
CA ARG A 344 -16.83 10.66 -5.05
C ARG A 344 -17.76 11.38 -6.04
N ILE A 345 -17.39 11.39 -7.32
CA ILE A 345 -18.08 12.17 -8.37
C ILE A 345 -18.65 11.26 -9.47
N LYS A 346 -18.59 9.94 -9.32
CA LYS A 346 -18.94 8.96 -10.35
C LYS A 346 -20.34 9.20 -10.92
N ASN A 347 -21.31 9.46 -10.05
CA ASN A 347 -22.70 9.66 -10.45
C ASN A 347 -22.85 10.93 -11.31
N LEU A 348 -22.13 12.00 -10.97
CA LEU A 348 -22.13 13.23 -11.77
C LEU A 348 -21.50 12.99 -13.14
N ILE A 349 -20.36 12.30 -13.17
CA ILE A 349 -19.67 11.92 -14.41
C ILE A 349 -20.58 11.07 -15.32
N GLU A 350 -21.16 10.00 -14.77
CA GLU A 350 -21.99 9.05 -15.52
C GLU A 350 -23.30 9.67 -16.02
N ASN A 351 -23.82 10.69 -15.34
CA ASN A 351 -25.06 11.37 -15.75
C ASN A 351 -24.81 12.52 -16.72
N GLU A 352 -23.79 13.36 -16.47
CA GLU A 352 -23.61 14.64 -17.16
C GLU A 352 -22.55 14.60 -18.27
N LEU A 353 -21.65 13.61 -18.26
CA LEU A 353 -20.49 13.54 -19.18
C LEU A 353 -20.47 12.29 -20.06
N GLN A 354 -21.63 11.68 -20.33
CA GLN A 354 -21.76 10.47 -21.16
C GLN A 354 -21.13 10.58 -22.55
N HIS A 355 -21.02 11.81 -23.07
CA HIS A 355 -20.45 12.11 -24.39
C HIS A 355 -18.92 12.31 -24.38
N LYS A 356 -18.28 12.35 -23.20
CA LYS A 356 -16.83 12.55 -23.06
C LYS A 356 -16.17 11.26 -22.59
N MET A 357 -15.08 10.90 -23.26
CA MET A 357 -14.23 9.80 -22.81
C MET A 357 -13.46 10.23 -21.56
N ILE A 358 -13.55 9.43 -20.51
CA ILE A 358 -12.92 9.69 -19.21
C ILE A 358 -12.01 8.53 -18.87
N TYR A 359 -10.81 8.87 -18.44
CA TYR A 359 -9.80 7.89 -18.08
C TYR A 359 -9.55 7.92 -16.57
N ILE A 360 -9.36 6.75 -15.97
CA ILE A 360 -8.92 6.60 -14.58
C ILE A 360 -7.57 5.91 -14.65
N VAL A 361 -6.51 6.53 -14.13
CA VAL A 361 -5.20 5.89 -14.04
C VAL A 361 -4.93 5.45 -12.61
N MET A 362 -4.41 4.23 -12.47
CA MET A 362 -4.07 3.63 -11.19
C MET A 362 -2.58 3.27 -11.16
N GLU A 363 -1.84 3.83 -10.20
CA GLU A 363 -0.43 3.50 -9.95
C GLU A 363 -0.19 2.48 -8.80
N GLN A 364 -1.24 2.06 -8.10
CA GLN A 364 -1.13 1.10 -6.98
C GLN A 364 -1.01 -0.35 -7.47
N SER A 365 -0.61 -1.30 -6.62
CA SER A 365 -0.58 -2.71 -7.04
C SER A 365 -1.98 -3.24 -7.34
N LEU A 366 -2.08 -4.23 -8.23
CA LEU A 366 -3.37 -4.82 -8.63
C LEU A 366 -4.13 -5.37 -7.42
N LEU A 367 -3.43 -6.00 -6.46
CA LEU A 367 -4.04 -6.51 -5.23
C LEU A 367 -4.55 -5.44 -4.27
N SER A 368 -4.16 -4.18 -4.44
CA SER A 368 -4.72 -3.09 -3.66
C SER A 368 -5.90 -2.43 -4.35
N SER A 369 -5.96 -2.49 -5.68
CA SER A 369 -7.03 -1.87 -6.46
C SER A 369 -8.16 -2.85 -6.86
N TRP A 370 -7.94 -4.17 -6.79
CA TRP A 370 -8.86 -5.15 -7.37
C TRP A 370 -10.30 -5.07 -6.85
N GLN A 371 -10.52 -4.74 -5.57
CA GLN A 371 -11.88 -4.62 -5.02
C GLN A 371 -12.63 -3.47 -5.67
N ASN A 372 -12.00 -2.30 -5.76
CA ASN A 372 -12.59 -1.14 -6.42
C ASN A 372 -12.84 -1.42 -7.92
N ILE A 373 -11.91 -2.11 -8.58
CA ILE A 373 -12.06 -2.53 -9.99
C ILE A 373 -13.22 -3.52 -10.11
N SER A 374 -13.27 -4.54 -9.24
CA SER A 374 -14.28 -5.60 -9.22
C SER A 374 -15.69 -5.06 -9.04
N GLU A 375 -15.87 -4.16 -8.06
CA GLU A 375 -17.17 -3.56 -7.76
C GLU A 375 -17.66 -2.69 -8.92
N TYR A 376 -16.78 -1.89 -9.52
CA TYR A 376 -17.19 -0.92 -10.53
C TYR A 376 -17.25 -1.50 -11.95
N PHE A 377 -16.31 -2.37 -12.32
CA PHE A 377 -16.24 -3.02 -13.63
C PHE A 377 -16.83 -4.43 -13.61
N GLN A 378 -17.76 -4.73 -12.69
CA GLN A 378 -18.42 -6.03 -12.61
C GLN A 378 -19.02 -6.46 -13.97
N ASN A 379 -18.78 -7.71 -14.35
CA ASN A 379 -19.19 -8.33 -15.62
C ASN A 379 -18.67 -7.60 -16.88
N GLN A 380 -17.67 -6.73 -16.76
CA GLN A 380 -17.03 -6.08 -17.90
C GLN A 380 -15.88 -6.92 -18.45
N LYS A 381 -15.21 -6.38 -19.45
CA LYS A 381 -14.04 -6.99 -20.08
C LYS A 381 -12.78 -6.18 -19.77
N PHE A 382 -11.64 -6.86 -19.81
CA PHE A 382 -10.33 -6.21 -19.75
C PHE A 382 -9.42 -6.69 -20.86
N CYS A 383 -8.40 -5.89 -21.18
CA CYS A 383 -7.29 -6.31 -22.02
C CYS A 383 -5.95 -5.94 -21.39
N LEU A 384 -4.88 -6.53 -21.91
CA LEU A 384 -3.50 -6.26 -21.51
C LEU A 384 -2.76 -5.60 -22.67
N ILE A 385 -2.09 -4.49 -22.41
CA ILE A 385 -1.20 -3.82 -23.36
C ILE A 385 0.21 -3.90 -22.81
N GLU A 386 1.09 -4.60 -23.51
CA GLU A 386 2.52 -4.62 -23.19
C GLU A 386 3.20 -3.34 -23.68
N MET A 387 4.07 -2.79 -22.84
CA MET A 387 4.87 -1.61 -23.10
C MET A 387 6.33 -1.86 -22.72
N GLU A 388 7.22 -0.96 -23.12
CA GLU A 388 8.64 -1.10 -22.80
C GLU A 388 8.86 -0.90 -21.29
N GLY A 389 9.17 -2.00 -20.58
CA GLY A 389 9.45 -2.01 -19.15
C GLY A 389 8.24 -2.10 -18.22
N TYR A 390 7.02 -2.16 -18.76
CA TYR A 390 5.78 -2.29 -17.98
C TYR A 390 4.61 -2.81 -18.82
N SER A 391 3.49 -3.12 -18.17
CA SER A 391 2.23 -3.48 -18.83
C SER A 391 1.08 -2.61 -18.33
N SER A 392 0.03 -2.47 -19.12
CA SER A 392 -1.21 -1.77 -18.75
C SER A 392 -2.41 -2.71 -18.84
N LEU A 393 -3.08 -2.91 -17.72
CA LEU A 393 -4.39 -3.56 -17.67
C LEU A 393 -5.46 -2.50 -17.92
N VAL A 394 -6.32 -2.75 -18.90
CA VAL A 394 -7.32 -1.79 -19.35
C VAL A 394 -8.71 -2.37 -19.17
N PHE A 395 -9.59 -1.63 -18.50
CA PHE A 395 -10.99 -1.98 -18.30
C PHE A 395 -11.86 -0.89 -18.91
N CYS A 396 -12.94 -1.27 -19.60
CA CYS A 396 -13.86 -0.32 -20.21
C CYS A 396 -15.28 -0.54 -19.70
N ARG A 397 -15.96 0.55 -19.38
CA ARG A 397 -17.39 0.60 -19.06
C ARG A 397 -17.96 1.88 -19.63
N ASN A 398 -18.83 1.78 -20.63
CA ASN A 398 -19.40 2.93 -21.34
C ASN A 398 -18.28 3.89 -21.85
N ASN A 399 -18.35 5.16 -21.49
CA ASN A 399 -17.37 6.20 -21.81
C ASN A 399 -16.18 6.27 -20.82
N ILE A 400 -16.06 5.30 -19.91
CA ILE A 400 -15.06 5.30 -18.84
C ILE A 400 -14.05 4.17 -19.08
N THR A 401 -12.77 4.52 -19.11
CA THR A 401 -11.66 3.57 -19.28
C THR A 401 -10.73 3.65 -18.08
N LEU A 402 -10.56 2.54 -17.35
CA LEU A 402 -9.54 2.43 -16.31
C LEU A 402 -8.27 1.84 -16.90
N VAL A 403 -7.13 2.46 -16.58
CA VAL A 403 -5.77 2.08 -16.97
C VAL A 403 -4.99 1.81 -15.69
N GLN A 404 -4.74 0.53 -15.43
CA GLN A 404 -3.96 0.06 -14.29
C GLN A 404 -2.56 -0.28 -14.77
N ILE A 405 -1.58 0.53 -14.34
CA ILE A 405 -0.18 0.32 -14.71
C ILE A 405 0.37 -0.78 -13.79
N CYS A 406 1.04 -1.76 -14.40
CA CYS A 406 1.51 -2.97 -13.75
C CYS A 406 2.93 -3.30 -14.21
N SER A 407 3.68 -4.02 -13.38
CA SER A 407 4.91 -4.66 -13.81
C SER A 407 4.71 -5.64 -14.96
N THR A 408 5.79 -5.91 -15.68
CA THR A 408 5.82 -6.96 -16.71
C THR A 408 5.63 -8.34 -16.07
N GLY A 409 5.14 -9.31 -16.86
CA GLY A 409 4.95 -10.69 -16.39
C GLY A 409 3.55 -11.04 -15.89
N LEU A 410 2.60 -10.09 -15.87
CA LEU A 410 1.18 -10.41 -15.71
C LEU A 410 0.64 -11.12 -16.95
N THR A 411 0.02 -12.28 -16.76
CA THR A 411 -0.73 -12.96 -17.84
C THR A 411 -2.24 -12.68 -17.74
N PRO A 412 -2.98 -12.78 -18.85
CA PRO A 412 -4.44 -12.72 -18.81
C PRO A 412 -5.07 -13.72 -17.84
N GLU A 413 -4.58 -14.96 -17.78
CA GLU A 413 -5.15 -16.01 -16.91
C GLU A 413 -5.04 -15.63 -15.43
N MET A 414 -3.88 -15.10 -15.02
CA MET A 414 -3.68 -14.64 -13.64
C MET A 414 -4.64 -13.52 -13.25
N CYS A 415 -4.89 -12.60 -14.18
CA CYS A 415 -5.83 -11.50 -13.95
C CYS A 415 -7.27 -12.00 -13.88
N GLU A 416 -7.66 -12.93 -14.76
CA GLU A 416 -8.98 -13.58 -14.73
C GLU A 416 -9.24 -14.31 -13.41
N ASP A 417 -8.23 -14.99 -12.84
CA ASP A 417 -8.35 -15.66 -11.55
C ASP A 417 -8.68 -14.69 -10.40
N ILE A 418 -8.05 -13.51 -10.37
CA ILE A 418 -8.35 -12.46 -9.38
C ILE A 418 -9.78 -11.96 -9.52
N PHE A 419 -10.22 -11.73 -10.76
CA PHE A 419 -11.54 -11.14 -11.01
C PHE A 419 -12.65 -12.16 -11.23
N LYS A 420 -12.38 -13.44 -10.95
CA LYS A 420 -13.29 -14.56 -11.21
C LYS A 420 -14.65 -14.39 -10.56
N SER A 421 -14.68 -13.92 -9.30
CA SER A 421 -15.93 -13.67 -8.56
C SER A 421 -16.74 -12.49 -9.13
N SER A 422 -16.08 -11.58 -9.84
CA SER A 422 -16.67 -10.35 -10.40
C SER A 422 -17.16 -10.52 -11.84
N GLY A 423 -16.93 -11.70 -12.45
CA GLY A 423 -17.35 -12.01 -13.81
C GLY A 423 -16.58 -11.24 -14.89
N ILE A 424 -15.45 -10.62 -14.55
CA ILE A 424 -14.63 -9.87 -15.50
C ILE A 424 -13.80 -10.84 -16.35
N LYS A 425 -13.78 -10.63 -17.67
CA LYS A 425 -13.13 -11.55 -18.62
C LYS A 425 -12.16 -10.86 -19.55
N PHE A 426 -11.14 -11.59 -19.98
CA PHE A 426 -10.17 -11.10 -20.94
C PHE A 426 -10.78 -10.98 -22.35
N ASP A 427 -10.48 -9.89 -23.04
CA ASP A 427 -10.83 -9.68 -24.45
C ASP A 427 -9.76 -8.82 -25.13
N VAL A 428 -8.90 -9.45 -25.93
CA VAL A 428 -7.87 -8.75 -26.73
C VAL A 428 -8.45 -7.70 -27.68
N SER A 429 -9.73 -7.84 -28.02
CA SER A 429 -10.46 -6.97 -28.92
C SER A 429 -11.18 -5.83 -28.20
N LEU A 430 -10.91 -5.59 -26.91
CA LEU A 430 -11.53 -4.51 -26.15
C LEU A 430 -11.27 -3.12 -26.75
N LEU A 431 -10.07 -2.91 -27.29
CA LEU A 431 -9.63 -1.65 -27.90
C LEU A 431 -9.43 -1.82 -29.41
N LYS A 432 -10.52 -2.04 -30.15
CA LYS A 432 -10.47 -2.24 -31.63
C LYS A 432 -10.06 -0.98 -32.38
N GLU A 433 -10.42 0.19 -31.86
CA GLU A 433 -10.08 1.47 -32.47
C GLU A 433 -8.63 1.85 -32.14
N SER A 434 -7.83 2.05 -33.18
CA SER A 434 -6.41 2.41 -33.03
C SER A 434 -6.24 3.70 -32.22
N SER A 435 -7.12 4.68 -32.44
CA SER A 435 -7.14 5.96 -31.72
C SER A 435 -7.28 5.78 -30.20
N GLN A 436 -8.18 4.92 -29.73
CA GLN A 436 -8.39 4.68 -28.30
C GLN A 436 -7.18 3.97 -27.68
N LYS A 437 -6.60 3.01 -28.40
CA LYS A 437 -5.38 2.31 -27.97
C LYS A 437 -4.19 3.27 -27.84
N ASP A 438 -4.05 4.21 -28.78
CA ASP A 438 -2.98 5.21 -28.76
C ASP A 438 -3.13 6.18 -27.59
N ILE A 439 -4.36 6.63 -27.27
CA ILE A 439 -4.63 7.47 -26.10
C ILE A 439 -4.28 6.72 -24.80
N VAL A 440 -4.67 5.45 -24.67
CA VAL A 440 -4.35 4.65 -23.48
C VAL A 440 -2.84 4.49 -23.31
N LYS A 441 -2.11 4.16 -24.38
CA LYS A 441 -0.64 4.09 -24.35
C LYS A 441 -0.01 5.41 -23.94
N LEU A 442 -0.54 6.51 -24.44
CA LEU A 442 -0.04 7.84 -24.15
C LEU A 442 -0.26 8.25 -22.68
N ILE A 443 -1.45 8.01 -22.14
CA ILE A 443 -1.75 8.22 -20.72
C ILE A 443 -0.84 7.36 -19.84
N SER A 444 -0.67 6.08 -20.22
CA SER A 444 0.18 5.14 -19.48
C SER A 444 1.63 5.62 -19.46
N GLN A 445 2.14 6.09 -20.60
CA GLN A 445 3.50 6.60 -20.74
C GLN A 445 3.74 7.89 -19.96
N ASP A 446 2.79 8.82 -19.99
CA ASP A 446 2.87 10.06 -19.21
C ASP A 446 2.95 9.75 -17.72
N CYS A 447 2.05 8.90 -17.22
CA CYS A 447 2.03 8.48 -15.83
C CYS A 447 3.33 7.75 -15.44
N TYR A 448 3.77 6.78 -16.25
CA TYR A 448 5.03 6.05 -16.07
C TYR A 448 6.23 6.98 -15.94
N ASN A 449 6.35 7.97 -16.84
CA ASN A 449 7.44 8.93 -16.81
C ASN A 449 7.38 9.83 -15.57
N MET A 450 6.22 10.42 -15.27
CA MET A 450 6.07 11.32 -14.12
C MET A 450 6.37 10.61 -12.80
N CYS A 451 5.82 9.42 -12.60
CA CYS A 451 6.08 8.62 -11.40
C CYS A 451 7.55 8.18 -11.30
N SER A 452 8.18 7.80 -12.41
CA SER A 452 9.62 7.48 -12.44
C SER A 452 10.48 8.67 -12.03
N ILE A 453 10.17 9.87 -12.56
CA ILE A 453 10.86 11.12 -12.20
C ILE A 453 10.65 11.45 -10.71
N ALA A 454 9.41 11.32 -10.21
CA ALA A 454 9.11 11.56 -8.80
C ALA A 454 9.86 10.59 -7.87
N ILE A 455 9.90 9.30 -8.21
CA ILE A 455 10.59 8.25 -7.46
C ILE A 455 12.11 8.47 -7.47
N ALA A 456 12.70 8.81 -8.61
CA ALA A 456 14.16 8.99 -8.71
C ALA A 456 14.65 10.24 -7.96
N ASN A 457 13.83 11.29 -7.89
CA ASN A 457 14.23 12.54 -7.25
C ASN A 457 14.16 12.56 -5.72
N LYS A 458 13.60 11.53 -5.04
CA LYS A 458 13.47 11.30 -3.58
C LYS A 458 13.63 12.48 -2.59
N GLU A 459 13.28 13.71 -2.96
CA GLU A 459 12.85 14.77 -2.05
C GLU A 459 11.34 14.68 -1.80
N TYR A 460 10.63 14.03 -2.73
CA TYR A 460 9.20 13.74 -2.62
C TYR A 460 9.02 12.23 -2.49
N GLY A 461 9.22 11.72 -1.27
CA GLY A 461 8.32 10.66 -0.87
C GLY A 461 6.91 11.22 -1.07
N PHE A 462 6.03 10.51 -1.77
CA PHE A 462 4.61 10.73 -1.64
C PHE A 462 4.30 10.73 -0.14
N LYS A 463 4.22 11.93 0.43
CA LYS A 463 3.63 12.24 1.73
C LYS A 463 2.14 12.38 1.47
#